data_AF-A0AA36LLW9-F1
#
_entry.id   AF-A0AA36LLW9-F1
#
_cell.length_a   1.000
_cell.length_b   1.000
_cell.length_c   1.000
_cell.angle_alpha   90.00
_cell.angle_beta   90.00
_cell.angle_gamma   90.00
#
_symmetry.space_group_name_H-M   'P 1'
#
loop_
_entity.id
_entity.type
_entity.pdbx_description
1 polymer ?
#
loop_
_entity_poly.entity_id
_entity_poly.type
_entity_poly.pdbx_seq_one_letter_code
_entity_poly.pdbx_strand_id
1 'polypeptide(L)'
;MKLLPVIAAALIATASFASMAAQEISSEQATKLQSMGVISLSNISGSPMDVESALNEKATADGASHYRVIGMSNPGDSSNFSASAEIYR
;
A
#
# COMPACT_ATOMS: atom_id res chain seq x y z
N MET A 1 47.35 -9.45 -31.99
CA MET A 1 46.04 -8.75 -31.98
C MET A 1 45.57 -8.71 -30.54
N LYS A 2 45.16 -7.52 -30.06
CA LYS A 2 44.94 -7.21 -28.64
C LYS A 2 43.64 -7.82 -28.10
N LEU A 3 43.73 -8.21 -26.84
CA LEU A 3 42.77 -8.88 -25.97
C LEU A 3 41.52 -8.02 -25.72
N LEU A 4 40.33 -8.61 -25.80
CA LEU A 4 39.14 -8.10 -25.12
C LEU A 4 38.30 -9.30 -24.63
N PRO A 5 38.38 -9.70 -23.35
CA PRO A 5 37.44 -10.64 -22.80
C PRO A 5 36.12 -9.92 -22.51
N VAL A 6 35.07 -10.62 -22.90
CA VAL A 6 33.67 -10.23 -22.90
C VAL A 6 33.10 -10.36 -21.47
N ILE A 7 31.95 -9.70 -21.28
CA ILE A 7 30.89 -9.98 -20.30
C ILE A 7 30.94 -9.12 -19.03
N ALA A 8 30.28 -7.97 -19.12
CA ALA A 8 29.69 -7.28 -17.98
C ALA A 8 28.67 -8.20 -17.29
N ALA A 9 29.00 -8.71 -16.11
CA ALA A 9 28.06 -9.41 -15.24
C ALA A 9 27.15 -8.38 -14.55
N ALA A 10 26.07 -7.98 -15.22
CA ALA A 10 24.99 -7.25 -14.58
C ALA A 10 24.26 -8.23 -13.62
N LEU A 11 24.60 -8.15 -12.33
CA LEU A 11 23.81 -8.74 -11.26
C LEU A 11 22.44 -8.05 -11.25
N ILE A 12 21.47 -8.64 -11.95
CA ILE A 12 20.07 -8.28 -11.78
C ILE A 12 19.66 -8.88 -10.43
N ALA A 13 19.79 -8.07 -9.37
CA ALA A 13 19.19 -8.39 -8.10
C ALA A 13 17.66 -8.33 -8.28
N THR A 14 17.04 -9.47 -8.58
CA THR A 14 15.59 -9.63 -8.45
C THR A 14 15.27 -9.59 -6.97
N ALA A 15 15.10 -8.39 -6.42
CA ALA A 15 14.56 -8.23 -5.08
C ALA A 15 13.20 -8.94 -5.07
N SER A 16 13.16 -10.12 -4.43
CA SER A 16 11.92 -10.81 -4.18
C SER A 16 11.17 -9.99 -3.15
N PHE A 17 10.22 -9.18 -3.62
CA PHE A 17 9.29 -8.50 -2.74
C PHE A 17 8.41 -9.60 -2.12
N ALA A 18 8.75 -10.05 -0.92
CA ALA A 18 7.77 -10.75 -0.10
C ALA A 18 6.57 -9.81 -0.01
N SER A 19 5.37 -10.25 -0.42
CA SER A 19 4.17 -9.43 -0.31
C SER A 19 3.85 -9.28 1.17
N MET A 20 4.47 -8.30 1.81
CA MET A 20 4.13 -7.89 3.16
C MET A 20 2.78 -7.18 3.09
N ALA A 21 1.95 -7.41 4.11
CA ALA A 21 0.73 -6.64 4.30
C ALA A 21 1.09 -5.16 4.28
N ALA A 22 0.29 -4.35 3.58
CA ALA A 22 0.54 -2.94 3.44
C ALA A 22 0.60 -2.29 4.83
N GLN A 23 1.61 -1.48 5.11
CA GLN A 23 1.76 -0.86 6.42
C GLN A 23 1.16 0.55 6.44
N GLU A 24 0.44 0.89 7.51
CA GLU A 24 0.00 2.26 7.72
C GLU A 24 1.19 3.17 8.00
N ILE A 25 1.23 4.32 7.32
CA ILE A 25 2.31 5.30 7.43
C ILE A 25 1.79 6.71 7.68
N SER A 26 2.63 7.54 8.28
CA SER A 26 2.33 8.96 8.46
C SER A 26 2.55 9.75 7.16
N SER A 27 1.98 10.96 7.10
CA SER A 27 2.19 11.89 5.99
C SER A 27 3.67 12.19 5.72
N GLU A 28 4.51 12.21 6.77
CA GLU A 28 5.95 12.45 6.63
C GLU A 28 6.67 11.29 5.93
N GLN A 29 6.30 10.06 6.26
CA GLN A 29 6.85 8.87 5.62
C GLN A 29 6.38 8.75 4.16
N ALA A 30 5.14 9.13 3.89
CA ALA A 30 4.56 9.14 2.55
C ALA A 30 5.33 10.06 1.57
N THR A 31 5.98 11.13 2.04
CA THR A 31 6.78 12.02 1.18
C THR A 31 7.95 11.35 0.47
N LYS A 32 8.44 10.23 1.03
CA LYS A 32 9.56 9.46 0.47
C LYS A 32 9.11 8.32 -0.44
N LEU A 33 7.81 8.11 -0.58
CA LEU A 33 7.21 7.02 -1.34
C LEU A 33 6.47 7.54 -2.55
N GLN A 34 6.20 6.65 -3.50
CA GLN A 34 5.45 7.00 -4.70
C GLN A 34 3.97 6.71 -4.48
N SER A 35 3.15 7.76 -4.51
CA SER A 35 1.69 7.64 -4.48
C SER A 35 1.22 6.83 -5.71
N MET A 36 0.42 5.80 -5.43
CA MET A 36 -0.20 4.92 -6.42
C MET A 36 -1.65 5.30 -6.71
N GLY A 37 -2.26 6.14 -5.87
CA GLY A 37 -3.65 6.53 -5.97
C GLY A 37 -4.39 6.41 -4.63
N VAL A 38 -5.72 6.49 -4.69
CA VAL A 38 -6.60 6.41 -3.52
C VAL A 38 -7.52 5.21 -3.68
N ILE A 39 -7.62 4.41 -2.62
CA ILE A 39 -8.61 3.36 -2.46
C ILE A 39 -9.72 3.85 -1.54
N SER A 40 -10.94 3.43 -1.82
CA SER A 40 -12.10 3.71 -0.98
C SER A 40 -12.83 2.41 -0.69
N LEU A 41 -13.19 2.25 0.58
CA LEU A 41 -14.02 1.17 1.07
C LEU A 41 -15.33 1.75 1.60
N SER A 42 -16.38 0.96 1.46
CA SER A 42 -17.72 1.29 1.92
C SER A 42 -18.39 0.01 2.37
N ASN A 43 -19.44 0.15 3.16
CA ASN A 43 -20.23 -0.99 3.61
C ASN A 43 -19.47 -1.94 4.57
N ILE A 44 -18.51 -1.42 5.34
CA ILE A 44 -17.81 -2.20 6.36
C ILE A 44 -18.63 -2.19 7.65
N SER A 45 -19.13 -3.36 8.05
CA SER A 45 -19.81 -3.54 9.33
C SER A 45 -18.80 -3.90 10.41
N GLY A 46 -18.95 -3.35 11.63
CA GLY A 46 -18.12 -3.72 12.77
C GLY A 46 -17.48 -2.50 13.45
N SER A 47 -16.16 -2.56 13.62
CA SER A 47 -15.35 -1.62 14.38
C SER A 47 -14.34 -0.89 13.47
N PRO A 48 -13.75 0.23 13.93
CA PRO A 48 -12.67 0.89 13.20
C PRO A 48 -11.48 -0.03 12.84
N MET A 49 -11.20 -1.03 13.68
CA MET A 49 -10.16 -2.03 13.41
C MET A 49 -10.48 -2.91 12.19
N ASP A 50 -11.77 -3.22 11.95
CA ASP A 50 -12.20 -3.97 10.76
C ASP A 50 -12.01 -3.12 9.49
N VAL A 51 -12.20 -1.80 9.61
CA VAL A 51 -11.95 -0.84 8.53
C VAL A 51 -10.47 -0.79 8.19
N GLU A 52 -9.59 -0.70 9.19
CA GLU A 52 -8.14 -0.72 8.99
C GLU A 52 -7.66 -2.02 8.35
N SER A 53 -8.16 -3.17 8.84
CA SER A 53 -7.83 -4.48 8.26
C SER A 53 -8.25 -4.56 6.79
N ALA A 54 -9.46 -4.11 6.47
CA ALA A 54 -9.95 -4.11 5.10
C ALA A 54 -9.14 -3.15 4.19
N LEU A 55 -8.71 -1.99 4.70
CA LEU A 55 -7.83 -1.08 3.96
C LEU A 55 -6.47 -1.71 3.69
N ASN A 56 -5.90 -2.38 4.69
CA ASN A 56 -4.64 -3.11 4.55
C ASN A 56 -4.73 -4.20 3.46
N GLU A 57 -5.77 -5.03 3.53
CA GLU A 57 -6.01 -6.08 2.54
C GLU A 57 -6.19 -5.50 1.13
N LYS A 58 -7.01 -4.45 0.99
CA LYS A 58 -7.25 -3.77 -0.29
C LYS A 58 -5.98 -3.15 -0.85
N ALA A 59 -5.18 -2.49 -0.01
CA ALA A 59 -3.90 -1.89 -0.41
C ALA A 59 -2.90 -2.96 -0.86
N THR A 60 -2.80 -4.06 -0.11
CA THR A 60 -1.93 -5.21 -0.45
C THR A 60 -2.36 -5.84 -1.77
N ALA A 61 -3.67 -6.03 -1.98
CA ALA A 61 -4.24 -6.58 -3.20
C ALA A 61 -3.97 -5.69 -4.43
N ASP A 62 -3.95 -4.37 -4.24
CA ASP A 62 -3.62 -3.39 -5.29
C ASP A 62 -2.09 -3.25 -5.49
N GLY A 63 -1.28 -4.06 -4.79
CA GLY A 63 0.19 -4.09 -4.91
C GLY A 63 0.89 -2.92 -4.21
N ALA A 64 0.23 -2.29 -3.25
CA ALA A 64 0.84 -1.26 -2.42
C ALA A 64 1.61 -1.88 -1.25
N SER A 65 2.75 -1.28 -0.93
CA SER A 65 3.57 -1.65 0.23
C SER A 65 3.14 -0.86 1.48
N HIS A 66 2.53 0.31 1.29
CA HIS A 66 2.12 1.19 2.37
C HIS A 66 0.79 1.88 2.04
N TYR A 67 0.06 2.29 3.07
CA TYR A 67 -1.14 3.11 2.92
C TYR A 67 -1.23 4.19 4.00
N ARG A 68 -2.00 5.24 3.75
CA ARG A 68 -2.29 6.31 4.69
C ARG A 68 -3.78 6.58 4.69
N VAL A 69 -4.42 6.44 5.84
CA VAL A 69 -5.85 6.77 5.97
C VAL A 69 -6.02 8.28 5.78
N ILE A 70 -6.82 8.68 4.80
CA ILE A 70 -7.10 10.10 4.50
C ILE A 70 -8.53 10.49 4.89
N GLY A 71 -9.39 9.52 5.15
CA GLY A 71 -10.73 9.77 5.66
C GLY A 71 -11.40 8.50 6.15
N MET A 72 -12.14 8.61 7.25
CA MET A 72 -13.02 7.57 7.76
C MET A 72 -14.34 8.24 8.16
N SER A 73 -15.45 7.61 7.80
CA SER A 73 -16.80 8.10 8.07
C SER A 73 -17.65 6.95 8.62
N ASN A 74 -18.29 7.21 9.75
CA ASN A 74 -19.33 6.36 10.30
C ASN A 74 -20.61 7.20 10.35
N PRO A 75 -21.68 6.83 9.62
CA PRO A 75 -22.87 7.67 9.56
C PRO A 75 -23.67 7.76 10.88
N GLY A 76 -23.26 7.03 11.94
CA GLY A 76 -23.73 7.25 13.32
C GLY A 76 -25.16 6.79 13.61
N ASP A 77 -25.89 6.40 12.56
CA ASP A 77 -27.22 5.80 12.53
C ASP A 77 -27.17 4.25 12.53
N SER A 78 -26.04 3.67 12.95
CA SER A 78 -25.72 2.23 12.79
C SER A 78 -25.46 1.79 11.35
N SER A 79 -25.35 2.73 10.40
CA SER A 79 -24.90 2.41 9.05
C SER A 79 -23.44 1.99 9.03
N ASN A 80 -23.08 1.29 7.96
CA ASN A 80 -21.75 0.75 7.77
C ASN A 80 -20.69 1.85 7.61
N PHE A 81 -19.47 1.53 8.04
CA PHE A 81 -18.31 2.40 7.89
C PHE A 81 -17.91 2.54 6.42
N SER A 82 -17.41 3.71 6.10
CA SER A 82 -16.71 4.02 4.87
C SER A 82 -15.36 4.64 5.20
N ALA A 83 -14.34 4.31 4.41
CA ALA A 83 -13.02 4.87 4.59
C ALA A 83 -12.31 5.03 3.25
N SER A 84 -11.34 5.93 3.21
CA SER A 84 -10.48 6.13 2.06
C SER A 84 -9.04 6.23 2.53
N ALA A 85 -8.15 5.57 1.79
CA ALA A 85 -6.71 5.61 2.04
C ALA A 85 -5.97 5.90 0.75
N GLU A 86 -4.91 6.69 0.86
CA GLU A 86 -3.92 6.82 -0.21
C GLU A 86 -2.92 5.67 -0.10
N ILE A 87 -2.58 5.04 -1.23
CA ILE A 87 -1.70 3.88 -1.29
C ILE A 87 -0.36 4.24 -1.94
N TYR A 88 0.71 3.57 -1.51
CA TYR A 88 2.08 3.89 -1.92
C TYR A 88 2.90 2.64 -2.20
N ARG A 89 3.89 2.79 -3.09
CA ARG A 89 4.98 1.85 -3.32
C ARG A 89 6.33 2.44 -2.95
#